data_AF-A0A1F7ICM4-F1
#
_entry.id   AF-A0A1F7ICM4-F1
#
_cell.length_a   1.000
_cell.length_b   1.000
_cell.length_c   1.000
_cell.angle_alpha   90.00
_cell.angle_beta   90.00
_cell.angle_gamma   90.00
#
_symmetry.space_group_name_H-M   'P 1'
#
loop_
_entity.id
_entity.type
_entity.pdbx_description
1 polymer ?
#
loop_
_entity_poly.entity_id
_entity_poly.type
_entity_poly.pdbx_seq_one_letter_code
_entity_poly.pdbx_strand_id
1 'polypeptide(L)'
;MVIHTCDALIISCIDFRFQKYIQKWLGKNFRNKTYDYVGFAGASRDLKTILKQLDISVRLHKITQIVLIHHEDCGAYGKESTPKRHATDLKKAKKQILKLYPDLKVDLFYILLDGKFEKVD
;
A
#
# COMPACT_ATOMS: atom_id res chain seq x y z
N MET A 1 -6.65 18.91 -22.44
CA MET A 1 -7.01 18.75 -21.02
C MET A 1 -6.13 17.64 -20.47
N VAL A 2 -5.18 17.96 -19.59
CA VAL A 2 -4.36 16.91 -18.97
C VAL A 2 -5.25 16.19 -17.98
N ILE A 3 -5.46 14.90 -18.19
CA ILE A 3 -6.24 14.06 -17.27
C ILE A 3 -5.38 13.92 -16.01
N HIS A 4 -5.73 14.68 -14.97
CA HIS A 4 -5.05 14.66 -13.66
C HIS A 4 -5.68 13.65 -12.70
N THR A 5 -6.43 12.67 -13.20
CA THR A 5 -7.06 11.64 -12.37
C THR A 5 -6.25 10.35 -12.44
N CYS A 6 -5.92 9.82 -11.27
CA CYS A 6 -5.22 8.57 -11.08
C CYS A 6 -6.18 7.60 -10.37
N ASP A 7 -6.22 6.33 -10.77
CA ASP A 7 -7.20 5.41 -10.18
C ASP A 7 -6.83 5.02 -8.75
N ALA A 8 -5.53 4.84 -8.47
CA ALA A 8 -5.06 4.33 -7.19
C ALA A 8 -3.72 4.88 -6.71
N LEU A 9 -3.49 4.79 -5.40
CA LEU A 9 -2.17 4.90 -4.78
C LEU A 9 -1.74 3.53 -4.24
N ILE A 10 -0.56 3.08 -4.63
CA ILE A 10 0.06 1.84 -4.13
C ILE A 10 1.19 2.19 -3.17
N ILE A 11 1.08 1.73 -1.92
CA ILE A 11 2.15 1.84 -0.91
C ILE A 11 2.72 0.46 -0.65
N SER A 12 4.04 0.32 -0.79
CA SER A 12 4.74 -0.93 -0.46
C SER A 12 6.13 -0.66 0.13
N CYS A 13 6.79 -1.70 0.63
CA CYS A 13 8.15 -1.56 1.11
C CYS A 13 9.13 -1.39 -0.06
N ILE A 14 10.26 -0.70 0.19
CA ILE A 14 11.38 -0.59 -0.77
C ILE A 14 12.13 -1.92 -1.00
N ASP A 15 11.80 -2.97 -0.26
CA ASP A 15 12.49 -4.25 -0.26
C ASP A 15 12.53 -4.88 -1.66
N PHE A 16 13.76 -5.03 -2.19
CA PHE A 16 13.99 -5.46 -3.57
C PHE A 16 13.52 -6.90 -3.84
N ARG A 17 13.39 -7.74 -2.80
CA ARG A 17 12.97 -9.14 -2.94
C ARG A 17 11.56 -9.27 -3.49
N PHE A 18 10.70 -8.28 -3.23
CA PHE A 18 9.27 -8.33 -3.58
C PHE A 18 8.91 -7.53 -4.83
N GLN A 19 9.81 -6.68 -5.35
CA GLN A 19 9.51 -5.76 -6.45
C GLN A 19 9.00 -6.48 -7.71
N LYS A 20 9.62 -7.61 -8.09
CA LYS A 20 9.17 -8.40 -9.26
C LYS A 20 7.77 -8.99 -9.07
N TYR A 21 7.47 -9.49 -7.87
CA TYR A 21 6.15 -10.03 -7.55
C TYR A 21 5.08 -8.93 -7.53
N ILE A 22 5.39 -7.78 -6.93
CA ILE A 22 4.50 -6.62 -6.90
C ILE A 22 4.22 -6.10 -8.30
N GLN A 23 5.25 -5.94 -9.15
CA GLN A 23 5.08 -5.51 -10.55
C GLN A 23 4.20 -6.49 -11.34
N LYS A 24 4.44 -7.81 -11.20
CA LYS A 24 3.61 -8.83 -11.86
C LYS A 24 2.16 -8.78 -11.36
N TRP A 25 1.96 -8.61 -10.06
CA TRP A 25 0.63 -8.51 -9.47
C TRP A 25 -0.10 -7.24 -9.93
N LEU A 26 0.57 -6.09 -9.97
CA LEU A 26 0.02 -4.84 -10.50
C LEU A 26 -0.30 -4.95 -12.00
N GLY A 27 0.59 -5.54 -12.79
CA GLY A 27 0.35 -5.78 -14.22
C GLY A 27 -0.87 -6.66 -14.49
N LYS A 28 -1.26 -7.54 -13.56
CA LYS A 28 -2.49 -8.33 -13.64
C LYS A 28 -3.72 -7.59 -13.12
N ASN A 29 -3.63 -6.98 -11.94
CA ASN A 29 -4.79 -6.44 -11.22
C ASN A 29 -5.09 -4.96 -11.53
N PHE A 30 -4.12 -4.23 -12.07
CA PHE A 30 -4.18 -2.81 -12.42
C PHE A 30 -3.84 -2.55 -13.89
N ARG A 31 -3.94 -3.58 -14.76
CA ARG A 31 -3.56 -3.51 -16.20
C ARG A 31 -4.13 -2.31 -16.95
N ASN A 32 -5.38 -1.95 -16.65
CA ASN A 32 -6.11 -0.86 -17.32
C ASN A 32 -6.36 0.31 -16.36
N LYS A 33 -5.53 0.45 -15.33
CA LYS A 33 -5.63 1.48 -14.31
C LYS A 33 -4.33 2.27 -14.22
N THR A 34 -4.45 3.55 -13.98
CA THR A 34 -3.36 4.44 -13.58
C THR A 34 -3.13 4.33 -12.07
N TYR A 35 -1.87 4.39 -11.64
CA TYR A 35 -1.58 4.40 -10.21
C TYR A 35 -0.29 5.17 -9.89
N ASP A 36 -0.32 5.85 -8.75
CA ASP A 36 0.87 6.34 -8.08
C ASP A 36 1.53 5.17 -7.33
N TYR A 37 2.85 5.04 -7.40
CA TYR A 37 3.58 4.00 -6.68
C TYR A 37 4.59 4.62 -5.72
N VAL A 38 4.49 4.27 -4.44
CA VAL A 38 5.36 4.76 -3.38
C VAL A 38 6.00 3.58 -2.66
N GLY A 39 7.33 3.49 -2.78
CA GLY A 39 8.16 2.62 -1.96
C GLY A 39 8.58 3.36 -0.69
N PHE A 40 8.31 2.79 0.48
CA PHE A 40 8.75 3.35 1.76
C PHE A 40 9.21 2.24 2.71
N ALA A 41 10.31 2.43 3.44
CA ALA A 41 10.82 1.39 4.33
C ALA A 41 9.78 1.01 5.41
N GLY A 42 9.33 -0.25 5.40
CA GLY A 42 8.25 -0.73 6.28
C GLY A 42 6.83 -0.37 5.82
N ALA A 43 6.66 0.08 4.57
CA ALA A 43 5.37 0.47 3.98
C ALA A 43 4.59 1.45 4.88
N SER A 44 3.48 1.04 5.50
CA SER A 44 2.67 1.91 6.36
C SER A 44 3.07 1.91 7.84
N ARG A 45 4.24 1.39 8.20
CA ARG A 45 4.74 1.44 9.58
C ARG A 45 4.84 2.86 10.11
N ASP A 46 5.45 3.78 9.34
CA ASP A 46 5.36 5.21 9.62
C ASP A 46 4.08 5.78 8.99
N LEU A 47 2.97 5.54 9.68
CA LEU A 47 1.66 5.97 9.22
C LEU A 47 1.56 7.50 9.04
N LYS A 48 2.27 8.29 9.86
CA LYS A 48 2.21 9.76 9.75
C LYS A 48 2.78 10.23 8.41
N THR A 49 3.90 9.65 7.98
CA THR A 49 4.50 9.97 6.69
C THR A 49 3.64 9.48 5.53
N ILE A 50 3.10 8.27 5.62
CA ILE A 50 2.22 7.72 4.58
C ILE A 50 0.92 8.53 4.44
N LEU A 51 0.32 9.02 5.53
CA LEU A 51 -0.87 9.87 5.45
C LEU A 51 -0.59 11.22 4.77
N LYS A 52 0.60 11.80 4.94
CA LYS A 52 0.99 13.01 4.20
C LYS A 52 1.12 12.74 2.70
N GLN A 53 1.71 11.61 2.33
CA GLN A 53 1.83 11.21 0.92
C GLN A 53 0.45 10.92 0.31
N LEU A 54 -0.43 10.25 1.06
CA LEU A 54 -1.82 10.01 0.65
C LEU A 54 -2.55 11.33 0.35
N ASP A 55 -2.43 12.34 1.24
CA ASP A 55 -3.04 13.66 1.02
C ASP A 55 -2.59 14.30 -0.31
N ILE A 56 -1.30 14.17 -0.65
CA ILE A 56 -0.77 14.68 -1.91
C ILE A 56 -1.43 13.98 -3.11
N SER A 57 -1.49 12.64 -3.10
CA SER A 57 -2.14 11.88 -4.18
C SER A 57 -3.65 12.17 -4.29
N VAL A 58 -4.36 12.33 -3.17
CA VAL A 58 -5.78 12.74 -3.17
C VAL A 58 -5.94 14.14 -3.75
N ARG A 59 -5.12 15.11 -3.31
CA ARG A 59 -5.25 16.51 -3.72
C ARG A 59 -4.89 16.73 -5.18
N LEU A 60 -3.76 16.17 -5.63
CA LEU A 60 -3.19 16.40 -6.95
C LEU A 60 -3.74 15.43 -8.01
N HIS A 61 -3.94 14.16 -7.65
CA HIS A 61 -4.30 13.11 -8.60
C HIS A 61 -5.71 12.53 -8.40
N LYS A 62 -6.47 13.01 -7.41
CA LYS A 62 -7.89 12.62 -7.21
C LYS A 62 -8.13 11.12 -7.15
N ILE A 63 -7.23 10.39 -6.49
CA ILE A 63 -7.33 8.93 -6.35
C ILE A 63 -8.64 8.50 -5.70
N THR A 64 -9.12 7.31 -6.07
CA THR A 64 -10.33 6.69 -5.48
C THR A 64 -10.02 5.42 -4.70
N GLN A 65 -8.82 4.89 -4.85
CA GLN A 65 -8.35 3.66 -4.20
C GLN A 65 -6.96 3.84 -3.61
N ILE A 66 -6.71 3.22 -2.46
CA ILE A 66 -5.36 3.03 -1.90
C ILE A 66 -5.15 1.54 -1.61
N VAL A 67 -3.98 1.05 -1.96
CA VAL A 67 -3.54 -0.33 -1.69
C VAL A 67 -2.31 -0.28 -0.80
N LEU A 68 -2.40 -0.91 0.37
CA LEU A 68 -1.27 -1.08 1.28
C LEU A 68 -0.75 -2.51 1.20
N ILE A 69 0.54 -2.67 0.92
CA ILE A 69 1.19 -3.97 0.78
C ILE A 69 2.32 -4.08 1.79
N HIS A 70 2.12 -4.88 2.85
CA HIS A 70 3.18 -5.32 3.74
C HIS A 70 3.78 -6.64 3.23
N HIS A 71 4.94 -7.02 3.75
CA HIS A 71 5.60 -8.25 3.34
C HIS A 71 6.21 -9.00 4.52
N GLU A 72 6.44 -10.29 4.30
CA GLU A 72 7.16 -11.19 5.19
C GLU A 72 8.63 -10.78 5.37
N ASP A 73 9.15 -11.04 6.58
CA ASP A 73 10.56 -10.80 6.91
C ASP A 73 11.02 -9.36 6.61
N CYS A 74 10.26 -8.38 7.11
CA CYS A 74 10.52 -6.97 6.90
C CYS A 74 11.58 -6.42 7.86
N GLY A 75 12.73 -6.04 7.31
CA GLY A 75 13.85 -5.48 8.09
C GLY A 75 13.48 -4.20 8.87
N ALA A 76 12.52 -3.40 8.39
CA ALA A 76 12.04 -2.24 9.14
C ALA A 76 11.36 -2.68 10.45
N TYR A 77 10.56 -3.76 10.42
CA TYR A 77 9.89 -4.30 11.60
C TYR A 77 10.84 -5.09 12.52
N GLY A 78 11.92 -5.65 11.97
CA GLY A 78 12.91 -6.42 12.74
C GLY A 78 12.26 -7.63 13.43
N LYS A 79 12.57 -7.83 14.72
CA LYS A 79 12.02 -8.95 15.52
C LYS A 79 10.49 -8.97 15.63
N GLU A 80 9.83 -7.83 15.39
CA GLU A 80 8.37 -7.73 15.43
C GLU A 80 7.69 -8.09 14.09
N SER A 81 8.46 -8.50 13.07
CA SER A 81 8.01 -8.80 11.71
C SER A 81 7.19 -10.10 11.64
N THR A 82 6.06 -10.12 12.35
CA THR A 82 5.11 -11.23 12.38
C THR A 82 3.88 -10.90 11.54
N PRO A 83 3.24 -11.89 10.87
CA PRO A 83 2.03 -11.64 10.09
C PRO A 83 0.93 -10.94 10.90
N LYS A 84 0.75 -11.32 12.18
CA LYS A 84 -0.19 -10.69 13.10
C LYS A 84 0.11 -9.20 13.31
N ARG A 85 1.38 -8.83 13.52
CA ARG A 85 1.76 -7.43 13.71
C ARG A 85 1.51 -6.61 12.45
N HIS A 86 1.88 -7.12 11.28
CA HIS A 86 1.62 -6.44 10.01
C HIS A 86 0.12 -6.25 9.78
N ALA A 87 -0.70 -7.27 10.05
CA ALA A 87 -2.15 -7.18 9.92
C ALA A 87 -2.76 -6.13 10.88
N THR A 88 -2.30 -6.06 12.13
CA THR A 88 -2.72 -5.03 13.09
C THR A 88 -2.40 -3.62 12.59
N ASP A 89 -1.18 -3.39 12.08
CA ASP A 89 -0.77 -2.08 11.57
C ASP A 89 -1.52 -1.69 10.29
N LEU A 90 -1.75 -2.64 9.37
CA LEU A 90 -2.56 -2.44 8.16
C LEU A 90 -4.00 -2.03 8.51
N LYS A 91 -4.64 -2.72 9.47
CA LYS A 91 -5.99 -2.38 9.93
C LYS A 91 -6.05 -1.02 10.62
N LYS A 92 -5.02 -0.68 11.41
CA LYS A 92 -4.88 0.65 12.02
C LYS A 92 -4.77 1.73 10.94
N ALA A 93 -3.95 1.50 9.91
CA ALA A 93 -3.79 2.41 8.78
C ALA A 93 -5.13 2.61 8.05
N LYS A 94 -5.83 1.52 7.69
CA LYS A 94 -7.17 1.57 7.08
C LYS A 94 -8.16 2.40 7.88
N LYS A 95 -8.23 2.19 9.20
CA LYS A 95 -9.12 2.97 10.08
C LYS A 95 -8.81 4.47 10.04
N GLN A 96 -7.52 4.85 10.04
CA GLN A 96 -7.14 6.27 9.98
C GLN A 96 -7.38 6.88 8.61
N ILE A 97 -7.11 6.14 7.54
CA ILE A 97 -7.38 6.57 6.16
C ILE A 97 -8.87 6.86 5.98
N LEU A 98 -9.74 5.92 6.34
CA LEU A 98 -11.19 6.07 6.20
C LEU A 98 -11.78 7.16 7.11
N LYS A 99 -11.10 7.51 8.21
CA LYS A 99 -11.48 8.67 9.04
C LYS A 99 -11.21 9.99 8.31
N LEU A 100 -10.15 10.06 7.52
CA LEU A 100 -9.75 11.27 6.79
C LEU A 100 -10.43 11.38 5.42
N TYR A 101 -10.60 10.25 4.73
CA TYR A 101 -11.17 10.16 3.40
C TYR A 101 -12.17 8.97 3.35
N PRO A 102 -13.43 9.17 3.80
CA PRO A 102 -14.42 8.11 3.93
C PRO A 102 -14.77 7.39 2.63
N ASP A 103 -14.64 8.08 1.49
CA ASP A 103 -15.02 7.56 0.17
C ASP A 103 -13.89 6.75 -0.50
N LEU A 104 -12.68 6.72 0.08
CA LEU A 104 -11.58 5.93 -0.49
C LEU A 104 -11.81 4.44 -0.27
N LYS A 105 -11.64 3.67 -1.34
CA LYS A 105 -11.48 2.22 -1.22
C LYS A 105 -10.09 1.91 -0.65
N VAL A 106 -10.03 1.12 0.43
CA VAL A 106 -8.76 0.70 1.05
C VAL A 106 -8.61 -0.82 0.97
N ASP A 107 -7.66 -1.28 0.17
CA ASP A 107 -7.29 -2.70 0.08
C ASP A 107 -5.97 -2.97 0.81
N LEU A 108 -5.93 -4.08 1.56
CA LEU A 108 -4.80 -4.46 2.40
C LEU A 108 -4.27 -5.82 1.97
N PHE A 109 -2.96 -5.90 1.76
CA PHE A 109 -2.30 -7.13 1.36
C PHE A 109 -1.04 -7.37 2.19
N TYR A 110 -0.72 -8.65 2.32
CA TYR A 110 0.52 -9.17 2.86
C TYR A 110 1.12 -10.13 1.82
N ILE A 111 2.38 -9.93 1.46
CA ILE A 111 3.08 -10.79 0.49
C ILE A 111 4.14 -11.66 1.19
N LEU A 112 4.15 -12.96 0.87
CA LEU A 112 5.13 -13.93 1.35
C LEU A 112 6.38 -13.96 0.46
N LEU A 113 7.50 -14.48 0.97
CA LEU A 113 8.77 -14.57 0.26
C LEU A 113 8.70 -15.35 -1.07
N ASP A 114 7.74 -16.27 -1.19
CA ASP A 114 7.45 -17.02 -2.42
C ASP A 114 6.62 -16.22 -3.46
N GLY A 115 6.22 -15.00 -3.12
CA GLY A 115 5.43 -14.11 -3.97
C GLY A 115 3.91 -14.29 -3.86
N LYS A 116 3.41 -15.15 -2.97
CA LYS A 116 1.98 -15.29 -2.71
C LYS A 116 1.43 -14.04 -2.01
N PHE A 117 0.38 -13.47 -2.59
CA PHE A 117 -0.39 -12.37 -1.98
C PHE A 117 -1.53 -12.93 -1.14
N GLU A 118 -1.62 -12.45 0.10
CA GLU A 118 -2.72 -12.72 1.02
C GLU A 118 -3.45 -11.42 1.33
N LYS A 119 -4.79 -11.47 1.22
CA LYS A 119 -5.62 -10.32 1.57
C LYS A 119 -5.77 -10.26 3.08
N VAL A 120 -5.72 -9.05 3.64
CA VAL A 120 -5.95 -8.81 5.07
C VAL A 120 -7.33 -8.14 5.22
N ASP A 121 -8.26 -8.84 5.86
CA ASP A 121 -9.64 -8.35 6.07
C ASP A 121 -9.78 -7.42 7.28
#